data_AF-A0A2V8CYJ4-F1
#
_entry.id   AF-A0A2V8CYJ4-F1
#
_cell.length_a   1.000
_cell.length_b   1.000
_cell.length_c   1.000
_cell.angle_alpha   90.00
_cell.angle_beta   90.00
_cell.angle_gamma   90.00
#
_symmetry.space_group_name_H-M   'P 1'
#
loop_
_entity.id
_entity.type
_entity.pdbx_description
1 polymer ?
#
loop_
_entity_poly.entity_id
_entity_poly.type
_entity_poly.pdbx_seq_one_letter_code
_entity_poly.pdbx_strand_id
1 'polypeptide(L)'
;MAAGNDPPYGAGINYYLKTAPAGNVTITILDQKGQVVRTLPGTNAVGINRIHWNLRYERSKDIRLRTSPQYAPDMRVGPEGWRPAPDGGRLSILAPPGNYTVKLTAGGRPFTQPLTVIKDPYSEGTEAEIQAQVTTLFELKRDMDRAADIVNG
;
A
#
# COMPACT_ATOMS: atom_id res chain seq x y z
N MET A 1 3.69 -35.16 10.06
CA MET A 1 4.16 -33.80 9.73
C MET A 1 2.96 -33.03 9.22
N ALA A 2 2.44 -32.08 10.00
CA ALA A 2 1.36 -31.21 9.55
C ALA A 2 1.99 -29.83 9.34
N ALA A 3 2.33 -29.51 8.10
CA ALA A 3 2.70 -28.15 7.73
C ALA A 3 1.40 -27.31 7.73
N GLY A 4 1.15 -26.62 8.85
CA GLY A 4 0.11 -25.59 8.89
C GLY A 4 0.51 -24.50 7.92
N ASN A 5 -0.32 -24.24 6.91
CA ASN A 5 -0.09 -23.16 5.98
C ASN A 5 -0.17 -21.83 6.76
N ASP A 6 0.96 -21.15 6.93
CA ASP A 6 0.98 -19.86 7.62
C ASP A 6 0.01 -18.89 6.93
N PRO A 7 -0.82 -18.14 7.69
CA PRO A 7 -1.70 -17.16 7.10
C PRO A 7 -0.86 -16.12 6.33
N PRO A 8 -1.41 -15.53 5.25
CA PRO A 8 -0.68 -14.51 4.49
C PRO A 8 -0.28 -13.37 5.43
N TYR A 9 1.00 -13.01 5.40
CA TYR A 9 1.58 -12.01 6.30
C TYR A 9 0.81 -10.68 6.21
N GLY A 10 0.21 -10.29 7.33
CA GLY A 10 -0.40 -8.97 7.50
C GLY A 10 -1.67 -8.96 8.35
N ALA A 11 -2.51 -7.95 8.15
CA ALA A 11 -3.71 -7.70 8.94
C ALA A 11 -4.98 -8.06 8.18
N GLY A 12 -5.76 -9.01 8.73
CA GLY A 12 -7.11 -9.28 8.27
C GLY A 12 -8.08 -8.23 8.82
N ILE A 13 -8.86 -7.59 7.95
CA ILE A 13 -9.85 -6.59 8.33
C ILE A 13 -11.23 -7.13 7.95
N ASN A 14 -12.10 -7.28 8.95
CA ASN A 14 -13.47 -7.75 8.77
C ASN A 14 -14.44 -6.61 9.05
N TYR A 15 -15.50 -6.51 8.25
CA TYR A 15 -16.58 -5.55 8.46
C TYR A 15 -17.92 -6.15 8.03
N TYR A 16 -19.00 -5.60 8.58
CA TYR A 16 -20.36 -6.03 8.31
C TYR A 16 -21.15 -4.90 7.66
N LEU A 17 -21.87 -5.23 6.59
CA LEU A 17 -22.78 -4.32 5.90
C LEU A 17 -24.21 -4.84 6.07
N LYS A 18 -25.04 -4.11 6.83
CA LYS A 18 -26.46 -4.45 7.04
C LYS A 18 -27.28 -4.34 5.75
N THR A 19 -26.91 -3.40 4.90
CA THR A 19 -27.53 -3.12 3.59
C THR A 19 -26.44 -2.80 2.59
N ALA A 20 -26.72 -2.95 1.29
CA ALA A 20 -25.76 -2.62 0.26
C ALA A 20 -25.57 -1.09 0.22
N PRO A 21 -24.37 -0.56 0.51
CA PRO A 21 -24.13 0.86 0.46
C PRO A 21 -24.17 1.35 -0.99
N ALA A 22 -24.64 2.59 -1.18
CA ALA A 22 -24.50 3.26 -2.46
C ALA A 22 -23.02 3.60 -2.71
N GLY A 23 -22.51 3.22 -3.89
CA GLY A 23 -21.13 3.51 -4.30
C GLY A 23 -20.07 2.54 -3.74
N ASN A 24 -18.82 2.98 -3.81
CA ASN A 24 -17.67 2.16 -3.44
C ASN A 24 -17.48 2.13 -1.91
N VAL A 25 -17.05 0.97 -1.42
CA VAL A 25 -16.56 0.81 -0.04
C VAL A 25 -15.04 0.96 -0.06
N THR A 26 -14.50 1.77 0.83
CA THR A 26 -13.04 1.99 0.93
C THR A 26 -12.56 1.77 2.36
N ILE A 27 -11.38 1.18 2.49
CA ILE A 27 -10.69 0.99 3.75
C ILE A 27 -9.40 1.79 3.69
N THR A 28 -9.30 2.83 4.50
CA THR A 28 -8.11 3.67 4.63
C THR A 28 -7.38 3.29 5.90
N ILE A 29 -6.10 2.93 5.80
CA ILE A 29 -5.23 2.72 6.95
C ILE A 29 -4.43 4.00 7.18
N LEU A 30 -4.48 4.50 8.41
CA LEU A 30 -3.77 5.68 8.87
C LEU A 30 -2.72 5.27 9.90
N ASP A 31 -1.56 5.93 9.89
CA ASP A 31 -0.56 5.78 10.94
C ASP A 31 -0.91 6.60 12.19
N GLN A 32 -0.04 6.54 13.20
CA GLN A 32 -0.22 7.27 14.46
C GLN A 32 -0.21 8.80 14.30
N LYS A 33 0.31 9.33 13.18
CA LYS A 33 0.32 10.76 12.84
C LYS A 33 -0.89 11.16 11.98
N GLY A 34 -1.77 10.21 11.64
CA GLY A 34 -2.91 10.42 10.76
C GLY A 34 -2.56 10.45 9.27
N GLN A 35 -1.34 10.04 8.88
CA GLN A 35 -0.94 9.95 7.48
C GLN A 35 -1.52 8.68 6.85
N VAL A 36 -1.95 8.78 5.58
CA VAL A 36 -2.46 7.62 4.85
C VAL A 36 -1.32 6.66 4.55
N VAL A 37 -1.42 5.47 5.12
CA VAL A 37 -0.52 4.35 4.85
C VAL A 37 -0.90 3.68 3.54
N ARG A 38 -2.18 3.33 3.41
CA ARG A 38 -2.72 2.58 2.27
C ARG A 38 -4.24 2.74 2.19
N THR A 39 -4.76 2.81 0.97
CA THR A 39 -6.20 2.73 0.70
C THR A 39 -6.51 1.44 -0.06
N LEU A 40 -7.40 0.63 0.50
CA LEU A 40 -7.82 -0.65 -0.05
C LEU A 40 -9.27 -0.58 -0.53
N PRO A 41 -9.59 -1.15 -1.70
CA PRO A 41 -10.98 -1.34 -2.09
C PRO A 41 -11.64 -2.36 -1.15
N GLY A 42 -12.88 -2.06 -0.74
CA GLY A 42 -13.75 -2.99 -0.03
C GLY A 42 -14.88 -3.49 -0.94
N THR A 43 -15.35 -4.69 -0.64
CA THR A 43 -16.58 -5.26 -1.19
C THR A 43 -17.80 -4.56 -0.59
N ASN A 44 -18.84 -4.33 -1.40
CA ASN A 44 -20.09 -3.70 -0.99
C ASN A 44 -21.24 -4.71 -0.78
N ALA A 45 -20.92 -6.00 -0.67
CA ALA A 45 -21.91 -7.06 -0.50
C ALA A 45 -22.55 -6.99 0.89
N VAL A 46 -23.86 -7.23 0.96
CA VAL A 46 -24.57 -7.36 2.24
C VAL A 46 -24.01 -8.54 3.01
N GLY A 47 -23.81 -8.36 4.32
CA GLY A 47 -23.26 -9.40 5.20
C GLY A 47 -21.83 -9.12 5.63
N ILE A 48 -21.10 -10.19 5.97
CA ILE A 48 -19.72 -10.14 6.44
C ILE A 48 -18.78 -10.06 5.23
N ASN A 49 -17.88 -9.08 5.26
CA ASN A 49 -16.86 -8.87 4.26
C ASN A 49 -15.48 -8.92 4.94
N ARG A 50 -14.49 -9.46 4.22
CA ARG A 50 -13.11 -9.57 4.68
C ARG A 50 -12.16 -9.07 3.62
N ILE A 51 -11.20 -8.26 4.04
CA ILE A 51 -10.05 -7.88 3.22
C ILE A 51 -8.75 -8.17 3.99
N HIS A 52 -7.63 -8.10 3.28
CA HIS A 52 -6.32 -8.31 3.84
C HIS A 52 -5.39 -7.16 3.47
N TRP A 53 -4.73 -6.59 4.49
CA TRP A 53 -3.67 -5.61 4.32
C TRP A 53 -2.32 -6.28 4.56
N ASN A 54 -1.47 -6.28 3.54
CA ASN A 54 -0.12 -6.86 3.57
C ASN A 54 0.92 -6.03 4.35
N LEU A 55 0.48 -5.13 5.23
CA LEU A 55 1.33 -4.23 6.01
C LEU A 55 2.26 -3.34 5.18
N ARG A 56 1.90 -3.00 3.95
CA ARG A 56 2.72 -2.10 3.12
C ARG A 56 2.08 -0.74 2.95
N TYR A 57 2.92 0.29 2.89
CA TYR A 57 2.55 1.61 2.41
C TYR A 57 2.23 1.57 0.92
N GLU A 58 1.54 2.60 0.43
CA GLU A 58 1.36 2.79 -1.00
C GLU A 58 2.68 2.77 -1.74
N ARG A 59 2.63 2.23 -2.96
CA ARG A 59 3.78 2.19 -3.86
C ARG A 59 4.15 3.61 -4.31
N SER A 60 5.43 3.87 -4.58
CA SER A 60 5.87 5.13 -5.24
C SER A 60 5.15 5.31 -6.58
N LYS A 61 5.20 6.51 -7.17
CA LYS A 61 4.63 6.79 -8.49
C LYS A 61 5.33 5.99 -9.58
N ASP A 62 4.59 5.68 -10.64
CA ASP A 62 5.15 5.11 -11.87
C ASP A 62 5.92 6.20 -12.63
N ILE A 63 7.08 5.82 -13.16
CA ILE A 63 7.83 6.66 -14.11
C ILE A 63 7.35 6.29 -15.52
N ARG A 64 6.76 7.27 -16.23
CA ARG A 64 6.16 7.08 -17.54
C ARG A 64 7.05 7.68 -18.63
N LEU A 65 7.92 6.86 -19.22
CA LEU A 65 8.79 7.29 -20.32
C LEU A 65 7.97 7.46 -21.61
N ARG A 66 8.10 8.61 -22.27
CA ARG A 66 7.42 8.92 -23.53
C ARG A 66 8.29 8.69 -24.77
N THR A 67 9.41 8.01 -24.63
CA THR A 67 10.38 7.75 -25.71
C THR A 67 10.66 6.26 -25.86
N SER A 68 11.07 5.86 -27.06
CA SER A 68 11.59 4.51 -27.33
C SER A 68 13.13 4.56 -27.29
N PRO A 69 13.81 3.60 -26.63
CA PRO A 69 15.27 3.55 -26.58
C PRO A 69 15.90 3.29 -27.95
N GLN A 70 17.01 3.96 -28.24
CA GLN A 70 17.69 3.90 -29.55
C GLN A 70 18.26 2.51 -29.88
N TYR A 71 18.68 1.75 -28.86
CA TYR A 71 19.34 0.44 -29.02
C TYR A 71 18.44 -0.76 -28.70
N ALA A 72 17.13 -0.53 -28.53
CA ALA A 72 16.16 -1.60 -28.30
C ALA A 72 14.85 -1.30 -29.07
N PRO A 73 14.82 -1.56 -30.39
CA PRO A 73 13.71 -1.16 -31.28
C PRO A 73 12.38 -1.88 -31.00
N ASP A 74 12.43 -3.04 -30.34
CA ASP A 74 11.23 -3.77 -29.88
C ASP A 74 10.55 -3.10 -28.67
N MET A 75 11.29 -2.25 -27.96
CA MET A 75 10.81 -1.54 -26.78
C MET A 75 10.08 -0.25 -27.16
N ARG A 76 8.85 -0.37 -27.65
CA ARG A 76 8.03 0.77 -28.07
C ARG A 76 7.22 1.40 -26.94
N VAL A 77 6.76 2.63 -27.15
CA VAL A 77 5.70 3.25 -26.34
C VAL A 77 4.38 2.53 -26.61
N GLY A 78 3.58 2.34 -25.55
CA GLY A 78 2.28 1.69 -25.65
C GLY A 78 1.19 2.59 -26.27
N PRO A 79 -0.04 2.08 -26.39
CA PRO A 79 -1.17 2.83 -26.93
C PRO A 79 -1.50 4.12 -26.15
N GLU A 80 -1.14 4.16 -24.86
CA GLU A 80 -1.27 5.35 -24.01
C GLU A 80 -0.15 6.40 -24.24
N GLY A 81 0.76 6.18 -25.19
CA GLY A 81 1.85 7.11 -25.52
C GLY A 81 3.02 7.10 -24.52
N TRP A 82 3.07 6.11 -23.63
CA TRP A 82 4.17 5.94 -22.68
C TRP A 82 4.52 4.46 -22.46
N ARG A 83 5.68 4.21 -21.84
CA ARG A 83 6.16 2.91 -21.38
C ARG A 83 6.79 3.03 -19.99
N PRO A 84 6.78 1.96 -19.16
CA PRO A 84 7.48 2.00 -17.87
C PRO A 84 9.00 2.12 -18.08
N ALA A 85 9.66 2.73 -17.10
CA ALA A 85 11.13 2.73 -17.04
C ALA A 85 11.66 1.30 -16.88
N PRO A 86 12.70 0.89 -17.65
CA PRO A 86 13.42 -0.37 -17.39
C PRO A 86 13.93 -0.36 -15.94
N ASP A 87 13.71 -1.45 -15.21
CA ASP A 87 14.06 -1.58 -13.78
C ASP A 87 13.46 -0.51 -12.85
N GLY A 88 12.49 0.27 -13.33
CA GLY A 88 11.76 1.30 -12.58
C GLY A 88 10.72 0.71 -11.63
N GLY A 89 11.15 -0.26 -10.81
CA GLY A 89 10.30 -0.86 -9.80
C GLY A 89 9.76 0.19 -8.83
N ARG A 90 8.46 0.10 -8.52
CA ARG A 90 7.85 0.99 -7.53
C ARG A 90 8.26 0.56 -6.13
N LEU A 91 8.77 1.50 -5.34
CA LEU A 91 9.14 1.24 -3.95
C LEU A 91 7.89 1.12 -3.07
N SER A 92 7.85 0.09 -2.22
CA SER A 92 6.79 -0.13 -1.23
C SER A 92 7.41 -0.46 0.12
N ILE A 93 7.16 0.39 1.11
CA ILE A 93 7.76 0.32 2.44
C ILE A 93 6.88 -0.54 3.33
N LEU A 94 7.48 -1.39 4.16
CA LEU A 94 6.76 -2.15 5.18
C LEU A 94 6.37 -1.22 6.34
N ALA A 95 5.15 -1.35 6.82
CA ALA A 95 4.65 -0.63 7.97
C ALA A 95 5.41 -1.07 9.22
N PRO A 96 6.10 -0.16 9.92
CA PRO A 96 6.78 -0.52 11.15
C PRO A 96 5.76 -0.92 12.24
N PRO A 97 6.19 -1.68 13.25
CA PRO A 97 5.40 -1.88 14.46
C PRO A 97 4.93 -0.55 15.05
N GLY A 98 3.69 -0.51 15.52
CA GLY A 98 3.09 0.71 16.04
C GLY A 98 1.57 0.70 15.99
N ASN A 99 0.99 1.85 16.35
CA ASN A 99 -0.45 2.05 16.35
C ASN A 99 -0.92 2.65 15.02
N TYR A 100 -1.96 2.04 14.48
CA TYR A 100 -2.62 2.42 13.24
C TYR A 100 -4.11 2.57 13.49
N THR A 101 -4.77 3.20 12.52
CA THR A 101 -6.22 3.40 12.52
C THR A 101 -6.79 2.89 11.21
N VAL A 102 -7.77 1.99 11.28
CA VAL A 102 -8.52 1.51 10.12
C VAL A 102 -9.80 2.33 10.01
N LYS A 103 -9.95 3.06 8.91
CA LYS A 103 -11.14 3.84 8.58
C LYS A 103 -11.88 3.20 7.41
N LEU A 104 -13.04 2.62 7.68
CA LEU A 104 -14.00 2.14 6.67
C LEU A 104 -14.89 3.31 6.24
N THR A 105 -15.05 3.53 4.93
CA THR A 105 -16.06 4.44 4.38
C THR A 105 -17.03 3.64 3.52
N ALA A 106 -18.30 3.60 3.92
CA ALA A 106 -19.36 2.90 3.19
C ALA A 106 -20.61 3.78 3.11
N GLY A 107 -21.12 4.02 1.91
CA GLY A 107 -22.28 4.90 1.70
C GLY A 107 -22.06 6.32 2.23
N GLY A 108 -20.83 6.84 2.10
CA GLY A 108 -20.41 8.15 2.59
C GLY A 108 -20.22 8.24 4.11
N ARG A 109 -20.43 7.16 4.87
CA ARG A 109 -20.29 7.15 6.34
C ARG A 109 -18.94 6.57 6.76
N PRO A 110 -18.13 7.31 7.53
CA PRO A 110 -16.88 6.80 8.08
C PRO A 110 -17.10 6.01 9.37
N PHE A 111 -16.37 4.91 9.53
CA PHE A 111 -16.26 4.11 10.74
C PHE A 111 -14.79 3.85 11.02
N THR A 112 -14.39 3.94 12.28
CA THR A 112 -12.97 3.93 12.64
C THR A 112 -12.71 2.92 13.75
N GLN A 113 -11.63 2.15 13.63
CA GLN A 113 -11.14 1.25 14.68
C GLN A 113 -9.61 1.28 14.80
N PRO A 114 -9.05 1.17 16.01
CA PRO A 114 -7.61 1.07 16.20
C PRO A 114 -7.09 -0.30 15.71
N LEU A 115 -5.84 -0.32 15.26
CA LEU A 115 -5.10 -1.53 14.87
C LEU A 115 -3.66 -1.41 15.38
N THR A 116 -3.22 -2.37 16.19
CA THR A 116 -1.81 -2.42 16.63
C THR A 116 -1.05 -3.43 15.79
N VAL A 117 0.02 -2.97 15.15
CA VAL A 117 0.98 -3.82 14.43
C VAL A 117 2.13 -4.10 15.40
N ILE A 118 2.37 -5.38 15.69
CA ILE A 118 3.45 -5.81 16.58
C ILE A 118 4.67 -6.25 15.78
N LYS A 119 5.85 -6.13 16.40
CA LYS A 119 7.10 -6.63 15.82
C LYS A 119 7.04 -8.15 15.68
N ASP A 120 7.57 -8.66 14.57
CA ASP A 120 7.82 -10.09 14.42
C ASP A 120 8.87 -10.55 15.46
N PRO A 121 8.55 -11.54 16.32
CA PRO A 121 9.43 -11.99 17.39
C PRO A 121 10.74 -12.61 16.88
N TYR A 122 10.81 -13.02 15.61
CA TYR A 122 12.01 -13.59 15.00
C TYR A 122 12.88 -12.56 14.27
N SER A 123 12.50 -11.29 14.27
CA SER A 123 13.28 -10.23 13.61
C SER A 123 14.41 -9.73 14.53
N GLU A 124 15.64 -9.70 14.03
CA GLU A 124 16.84 -9.37 14.84
C GLU A 124 16.99 -7.87 15.16
N GLY A 125 16.29 -6.97 14.47
CA GLY A 125 16.38 -5.51 14.69
C GLY A 125 15.59 -5.01 15.90
N THR A 126 16.11 -4.03 16.63
CA THR A 126 15.33 -3.29 17.64
C THR A 126 14.28 -2.40 16.97
N GLU A 127 13.22 -2.04 17.69
CA GLU A 127 12.18 -1.15 17.15
C GLU A 127 12.76 0.22 16.73
N ALA A 128 13.74 0.73 17.46
CA ALA A 128 14.41 1.98 17.13
C ALA A 128 15.18 1.90 15.80
N GLU A 129 15.90 0.80 15.57
CA GLU A 129 16.62 0.57 14.30
C GLU A 129 15.65 0.40 13.13
N ILE A 130 14.53 -0.31 13.35
CA ILE A 130 13.47 -0.45 12.34
C ILE A 130 12.91 0.93 11.98
N GLN A 131 12.65 1.79 12.95
CA GLN A 131 12.14 3.15 12.70
C GLN A 131 13.16 4.03 11.95
N ALA A 132 14.44 3.93 12.29
CA ALA A 132 15.50 4.65 11.58
C ALA A 132 15.59 4.20 10.10
N GLN A 133 15.58 2.89 9.85
CA GLN A 133 15.58 2.34 8.50
C GLN A 133 14.35 2.78 7.71
N VAL A 134 13.16 2.71 8.31
CA VAL A 134 11.90 3.12 7.69
C VAL A 134 11.92 4.61 7.33
N THR A 135 12.51 5.45 8.18
CA THR A 135 12.67 6.88 7.90
C THR A 135 13.48 7.11 6.62
N THR A 136 14.64 6.46 6.48
CA THR A 136 15.46 6.54 5.26
C THR A 136 14.71 6.06 4.02
N LEU A 137 13.94 4.96 4.14
CA LEU A 137 13.14 4.46 3.03
C LEU A 137 12.06 5.46 2.58
N PHE A 138 11.47 6.21 3.51
CA PHE A 138 10.51 7.27 3.18
C PHE A 138 11.15 8.44 2.43
N GLU A 139 12.37 8.81 2.80
CA GLU A 139 13.12 9.83 2.06
C GLU A 139 13.41 9.38 0.63
N LEU A 140 13.89 8.15 0.45
CA LEU A 140 14.12 7.57 -0.87
C LEU A 140 12.83 7.53 -1.71
N LYS A 141 11.72 7.07 -1.12
CA LYS A 141 10.41 7.05 -1.79
C LYS A 141 10.02 8.46 -2.26
N ARG A 142 10.19 9.47 -1.41
CA ARG A 142 9.87 10.86 -1.74
C ARG A 142 10.72 11.37 -2.91
N ASP A 143 11.99 11.03 -2.95
CA ASP A 143 12.88 11.45 -4.04
C ASP A 143 12.55 10.73 -5.35
N MET A 144 12.18 9.44 -5.30
CA MET A 144 11.62 8.73 -6.46
C MET A 144 10.32 9.37 -6.97
N ASP A 145 9.41 9.73 -6.08
CA ASP A 145 8.14 10.37 -6.45
C ASP A 145 8.37 11.73 -7.12
N ARG A 146 9.33 12.53 -6.63
CA ARG A 146 9.73 13.80 -7.26
C ARG A 146 10.33 13.60 -8.65
N ALA A 147 11.22 12.62 -8.80
CA ALA A 147 11.79 12.29 -10.11
C ALA A 147 10.70 11.85 -11.10
N ALA A 148 9.74 11.04 -10.64
CA ALA A 148 8.60 10.65 -11.45
C ALA A 148 7.75 11.85 -11.88
N ASP A 149 7.50 12.83 -11.00
CA ASP A 149 6.75 14.03 -11.35
C ASP A 149 7.44 14.86 -12.44
N ILE A 150 8.77 14.97 -12.41
CA ILE A 150 9.55 15.68 -13.45
C ILE A 150 9.42 14.98 -14.80
N VAL A 151 9.46 13.64 -14.82
CA VAL A 151 9.37 12.85 -16.06
C VAL A 151 7.93 12.81 -16.61
N ASN A 152 6.95 12.78 -15.71
CA ASN A 152 5.54 12.62 -16.07
C ASN A 152 4.86 13.94 -16.47
N GLY A 153 5.41 15.09 -16.06
CA GLY A 153 5.00 16.43 -16.51
C GLY A 153 5.13 16.60 -18.02
#